data_AF-J1AT84-F1
#
_entry.id   AF-J1AT84-F1
#
_cell.length_a   1.000
_cell.length_b   1.000
_cell.length_c   1.000
_cell.angle_alpha   90.00
_cell.angle_beta   90.00
_cell.angle_gamma   90.00
#
_symmetry.space_group_name_H-M   'P 1'
#
loop_
_entity.id
_entity.type
_entity.pdbx_description
1 polymer ?
#
loop_
_entity_poly.entity_id
_entity_poly.type
_entity_poly.pdbx_seq_one_letter_code
_entity_poly.pdbx_strand_id
1 'polypeptide(L)'
;MNGAEYCSIRDNHRDYGDSNHIFRDEGPYPRKIYFFQKAANRPDHEGDDCLIRDEIAVDPKIHTLIEFFESRALGERRAFDEVRPRIAGVKKWILEILSDPGYHRESRIEDLIDAFRSHLSTTSRAKDRNIVGVLLLNNTILLVHCKKAPSLVETPEGIITAQQILSSENVLRAVIIKNIDAKLFFSAYEKSARWSMGHARFWGIDPHQVTWDQIGEISLTVEIEGFAVPVQVPLEPRDLDELIRTGRIAAGGEIVMGETRGTITKGRIFRTEMGFREFYDDYIARKEDLQEHRRTFGELIQTHYAPKLSERFDLIPRTYKYEDDREALFENTPEGKRAIIHKNHPGCRICYVTERLPRIRPSPGMTDEIYQSIFESKPLALWHAGEETAGDPIVIGSLSVKNHLTMPDGAGAYGATLLDLCRASRNRNTRSILQMLLCEYWRYHLECGHFGSVFGHLIDQIKHRGIEGRFEQEDALEFRSKGFMIQKPSTYAIEEIVPAITRQIRGGVLRRYGIIYGVENDGCIAPLRAVNGDQITLIEEIVNDRIRRERLHAAVHRVPVQGGALVAVLVFPDLKKVN
;
A
#
# COMPACT_ATOMS: atom_id res chain seq x y z
N MET A 1 65.13 -29.89 -13.80
CA MET A 1 65.49 -28.78 -14.68
C MET A 1 64.68 -28.92 -15.97
N ASN A 2 64.00 -27.83 -16.35
CA ASN A 2 63.24 -27.56 -17.57
C ASN A 2 62.09 -28.50 -17.97
N GLY A 3 60.93 -27.88 -18.21
CA GLY A 3 59.77 -28.49 -18.87
C GLY A 3 58.48 -27.74 -18.55
N ALA A 4 58.29 -26.56 -19.16
CA ALA A 4 57.00 -25.87 -19.18
C ALA A 4 56.18 -26.42 -20.36
N GLU A 5 54.98 -26.94 -20.09
CA GLU A 5 53.93 -27.17 -21.08
C GLU A 5 52.69 -26.34 -20.70
N TYR A 6 52.24 -25.54 -21.67
CA TYR A 6 50.97 -24.83 -21.69
C TYR A 6 49.79 -25.82 -21.71
N CYS A 7 48.71 -25.57 -20.95
CA CYS A 7 47.36 -25.51 -21.52
C CYS A 7 46.23 -25.17 -20.52
N SER A 8 45.25 -24.45 -21.07
CA SER A 8 43.84 -24.34 -20.70
C SER A 8 43.43 -23.34 -19.60
N ILE A 9 43.07 -22.15 -20.10
CA ILE A 9 41.99 -21.32 -19.55
C ILE A 9 40.74 -22.20 -19.48
N ARG A 10 40.19 -22.40 -18.28
CA ARG A 10 38.80 -22.81 -18.09
C ARG A 10 38.03 -21.60 -17.59
N ASP A 11 37.14 -21.13 -18.46
CA ASP A 11 35.98 -20.33 -18.11
C ASP A 11 35.26 -20.98 -16.93
N ASN A 12 35.25 -20.28 -15.80
CA ASN A 12 34.28 -20.53 -14.74
C ASN A 12 33.49 -19.25 -14.54
N HIS A 13 32.42 -19.13 -15.33
CA HIS A 13 31.21 -18.46 -14.89
C HIS A 13 30.84 -19.04 -13.52
N ARG A 14 31.13 -18.30 -12.44
CA ARG A 14 30.57 -18.61 -11.13
C ARG A 14 29.20 -17.96 -11.04
N ASP A 15 28.19 -18.79 -11.25
CA ASP A 15 26.83 -18.58 -10.76
C ASP A 15 26.89 -18.22 -9.26
N TYR A 16 26.38 -17.04 -8.90
CA TYR A 16 26.06 -16.66 -7.53
C TYR A 16 24.70 -17.26 -7.15
N GLY A 17 24.61 -18.59 -7.20
CA GLY A 17 23.38 -19.33 -7.00
C GLY A 17 23.56 -20.48 -6.01
N ASP A 18 24.01 -20.18 -4.78
CA ASP A 18 23.82 -21.12 -3.66
C ASP A 18 23.86 -20.37 -2.32
N SER A 19 22.68 -19.96 -1.84
CA SER A 19 22.44 -19.28 -0.56
C SER A 19 22.35 -20.24 0.63
N ASN A 20 22.66 -21.53 0.45
CA ASN A 20 22.38 -22.60 1.43
C ASN A 20 23.47 -22.84 2.50
N HIS A 21 24.49 -21.98 2.60
CA HIS A 21 25.62 -22.20 3.52
C HIS A 21 25.87 -21.09 4.55
N ILE A 22 25.02 -20.06 4.63
CA ILE A 22 25.35 -18.86 5.41
C ILE A 22 25.19 -19.09 6.93
N PHE A 23 24.39 -20.08 7.37
CA PHE A 23 24.20 -20.36 8.80
C PHE A 23 23.98 -21.85 9.04
N ARG A 24 25.05 -22.59 9.36
CA ARG A 24 24.92 -23.90 10.03
C ARG A 24 25.01 -23.70 11.54
N ASP A 25 23.94 -24.09 12.23
CA ASP A 25 23.89 -24.26 13.68
C ASP A 25 24.60 -25.57 14.05
N GLU A 26 25.93 -25.56 14.07
CA GLU A 26 26.69 -26.68 14.66
C GLU A 26 27.87 -26.14 15.48
N GLY A 27 27.67 -25.99 16.80
CA GLY A 27 28.76 -25.85 17.77
C GLY A 27 28.47 -24.91 18.96
N PRO A 28 28.78 -25.31 20.21
CA PRO A 28 28.49 -24.56 21.43
C PRO A 28 29.61 -23.56 21.74
N TYR A 29 29.87 -22.60 20.85
CA TYR A 29 30.73 -21.46 21.18
C TYR A 29 29.86 -20.27 21.55
N PRO A 30 30.00 -19.65 22.73
CA PRO A 30 29.42 -18.35 22.99
C PRO A 30 30.07 -17.36 22.01
N ARG A 31 29.39 -17.10 20.90
CA ARG A 31 29.88 -16.19 19.86
C ARG A 31 29.93 -14.78 20.46
N LYS A 32 31.13 -14.23 20.51
CA LYS A 32 31.41 -12.83 20.87
C LYS A 32 30.63 -11.92 19.91
N ILE A 33 29.97 -10.89 20.45
CA ILE A 33 29.30 -9.86 19.65
C ILE A 33 30.30 -8.72 19.44
N TYR A 34 30.34 -8.16 18.24
CA TYR A 34 31.21 -7.02 17.94
C TYR A 34 30.39 -5.82 17.48
N PHE A 35 30.80 -4.64 17.91
CA PHE A 35 30.31 -3.37 17.40
C PHE A 35 31.45 -2.57 16.80
N PHE A 36 31.25 -2.15 15.57
CA PHE A 36 32.20 -1.37 14.82
C PHE A 36 31.62 0.03 14.64
N GLN A 37 32.41 1.08 14.86
CA GLN A 37 31.90 2.45 14.80
C GLN A 37 32.88 3.47 14.22
N LYS A 38 32.33 4.53 13.62
CA LYS A 38 33.01 5.76 13.18
C LYS A 38 32.16 6.99 13.53
N ALA A 39 32.76 8.18 13.47
CA ALA A 39 32.01 9.43 13.56
C ALA A 39 31.00 9.56 12.41
N ALA A 40 29.79 10.06 12.70
CA ALA A 40 28.74 10.21 11.68
C ALA A 40 29.01 11.31 10.65
N ASN A 41 29.95 12.21 10.94
CA ASN A 41 30.50 13.18 10.00
C ASN A 41 31.99 12.90 9.82
N ARG A 42 32.49 13.04 8.59
CA ARG A 42 33.92 12.86 8.31
C ARG A 42 34.73 13.93 9.08
N PRO A 43 35.76 13.55 9.84
CA PRO A 43 36.66 14.50 10.51
C PRO A 43 37.39 15.39 9.49
N ASP A 44 37.90 16.54 9.94
CA ASP A 44 38.67 17.45 9.07
C ASP A 44 40.09 16.93 8.77
N HIS A 45 40.64 16.10 9.67
CA HIS A 45 41.94 15.46 9.50
C HIS A 45 41.76 13.97 9.20
N GLU A 46 42.38 13.48 8.12
CA GLU A 46 42.23 12.06 7.71
C GLU A 46 42.72 11.07 8.77
N GLY A 47 43.70 11.45 9.60
CA GLY A 47 44.21 10.62 10.70
C GLY A 47 43.22 10.36 11.83
N ASP A 48 42.12 11.13 11.90
CA ASP A 48 41.09 10.98 12.94
C ASP A 48 39.92 10.08 12.48
N ASP A 49 39.89 9.65 11.21
CA ASP A 49 38.80 8.87 10.61
C ASP A 49 39.03 7.35 10.75
N CYS A 50 39.21 6.88 11.98
CA CYS A 50 39.54 5.48 12.30
C CYS A 50 38.30 4.63 12.61
N LEU A 51 38.31 3.37 12.16
CA LEU A 51 37.34 2.37 12.57
C LEU A 51 37.65 1.88 14.00
N ILE A 52 36.69 2.00 14.90
CA ILE A 52 36.78 1.48 16.27
C ILE A 52 36.06 0.13 16.32
N ARG A 53 36.66 -0.86 16.99
CA ARG A 53 36.08 -2.20 17.19
C ARG A 53 35.97 -2.49 18.68
N ASP A 54 34.74 -2.74 19.12
CA ASP A 54 34.40 -3.07 20.50
C ASP A 54 33.84 -4.49 20.59
N GLU A 55 34.33 -5.29 21.54
CA GLU A 55 33.73 -6.58 21.90
C GLU A 55 32.67 -6.38 22.98
N ILE A 56 31.49 -6.96 22.78
CA ILE A 56 30.31 -6.73 23.62
C ILE A 56 29.82 -8.06 24.20
N ALA A 57 29.42 -8.02 25.47
CA ALA A 57 28.76 -9.14 26.14
C ALA A 57 27.36 -9.41 25.56
N VAL A 58 26.99 -10.69 25.43
CA VAL A 58 25.65 -11.11 25.00
C VAL A 58 24.62 -10.66 26.02
N ASP A 59 23.61 -9.92 25.56
CA ASP A 59 22.59 -9.32 26.41
C ASP A 59 21.18 -9.49 25.80
N PRO A 60 20.23 -10.11 26.54
CA PRO A 60 18.85 -10.25 26.10
C PRO A 60 18.17 -8.92 25.68
N LYS A 61 18.55 -7.79 26.29
CA LYS A 61 17.94 -6.48 25.98
C LYS A 61 18.25 -5.98 24.56
N ILE A 62 19.35 -6.45 23.96
CA ILE A 62 19.68 -6.13 22.55
C ILE A 62 18.62 -6.73 21.63
N HIS A 63 18.15 -7.95 21.92
CA HIS A 63 17.08 -8.57 21.14
C HIS A 63 15.76 -7.83 21.29
N THR A 64 15.38 -7.44 22.51
CA THR A 64 14.18 -6.62 22.76
C THR A 64 14.22 -5.29 22.01
N LEU A 65 15.39 -4.66 21.92
CA LEU A 65 15.58 -3.43 21.15
C LEU A 65 15.43 -3.65 19.64
N ILE A 66 15.99 -4.74 19.11
CA ILE A 66 15.83 -5.08 17.69
C ILE A 66 14.35 -5.32 17.38
N GLU A 67 13.63 -6.05 18.23
CA GLU A 67 12.19 -6.24 18.12
C GLU A 67 11.43 -4.90 18.16
N PHE A 68 11.84 -3.98 19.04
CA PHE A 68 11.30 -2.63 19.06
C PHE A 68 11.48 -1.91 17.73
N PHE A 69 12.69 -1.94 17.13
CA PHE A 69 12.92 -1.32 15.82
C PHE A 69 12.17 -2.03 14.69
N GLU A 70 12.12 -3.36 14.71
CA GLU A 70 11.36 -4.16 13.74
C GLU A 70 9.85 -3.85 13.81
N SER A 71 9.29 -3.63 15.00
CA SER A 71 7.88 -3.25 15.20
C SER A 71 7.53 -1.84 14.69
N ARG A 72 8.54 -0.99 14.49
CA ARG A 72 8.42 0.39 14.00
C ARG A 72 9.17 0.60 12.69
N ALA A 73 9.30 -0.46 11.90
CA ALA A 73 10.05 -0.40 10.65
C ALA A 73 9.40 0.57 9.64
N LEU A 74 10.23 1.30 8.91
CA LEU A 74 9.87 2.09 7.75
C LEU A 74 9.46 1.16 6.60
N GLY A 75 8.16 1.13 6.33
CA GLY A 75 7.59 0.25 5.33
C GLY A 75 7.66 -1.23 5.72
N GLU A 76 7.29 -2.10 4.79
CA GLU A 76 7.25 -3.53 5.04
C GLU A 76 8.64 -4.16 5.13
N ARG A 77 8.74 -5.23 5.92
CA ARG A 77 9.90 -6.13 5.93
C ARG A 77 10.07 -6.76 4.55
N ARG A 78 11.28 -6.74 4.00
CA ARG A 78 11.57 -7.26 2.66
C ARG A 78 12.53 -8.43 2.69
N ALA A 79 12.49 -9.28 1.68
CA ALA A 79 13.64 -10.14 1.41
C ALA A 79 14.84 -9.24 1.08
N PHE A 80 15.99 -9.50 1.70
CA PHE A 80 17.21 -8.70 1.47
C PHE A 80 17.63 -8.72 -0.02
N ASP A 81 17.23 -9.78 -0.72
CA ASP A 81 17.47 -9.99 -2.14
C ASP A 81 16.76 -8.94 -3.02
N GLU A 82 15.66 -8.38 -2.54
CA GLU A 82 14.83 -7.39 -3.24
C GLU A 82 15.26 -5.95 -2.95
N VAL A 83 16.08 -5.75 -1.91
CA VAL A 83 16.60 -4.43 -1.54
C VAL A 83 17.59 -3.97 -2.60
N ARG A 84 17.44 -2.71 -3.04
CA ARG A 84 18.29 -2.08 -4.05
C ARG A 84 18.98 -0.85 -3.45
N PRO A 85 20.07 -1.03 -2.68
CA PRO A 85 20.79 0.10 -2.13
C PRO A 85 21.32 0.99 -3.25
N ARG A 86 21.33 2.31 -3.02
CA ARG A 86 21.84 3.30 -3.97
C ARG A 86 23.31 3.07 -4.33
N ILE A 87 24.09 2.53 -3.39
CA ILE A 87 25.48 2.13 -3.60
C ILE A 87 25.53 0.63 -3.90
N ALA A 88 25.95 0.27 -5.11
CA ALA A 88 25.94 -1.12 -5.60
C ALA A 88 26.77 -2.09 -4.73
N GLY A 89 27.83 -1.61 -4.06
CA GLY A 89 28.70 -2.41 -3.21
C GLY A 89 28.04 -2.91 -1.90
N VAL A 90 27.04 -2.19 -1.39
CA VAL A 90 26.46 -2.41 -0.04
C VAL A 90 25.98 -3.85 0.15
N LYS A 91 25.23 -4.38 -0.82
CA LYS A 91 24.66 -5.73 -0.73
C LYS A 91 25.76 -6.80 -0.74
N LYS A 92 26.79 -6.62 -1.58
CA LYS A 92 27.95 -7.51 -1.66
C LYS A 92 28.72 -7.52 -0.33
N TRP A 93 28.98 -6.35 0.25
CA TRP A 93 29.70 -6.25 1.52
C TRP A 93 28.95 -6.90 2.67
N ILE A 94 27.63 -6.73 2.74
CA ILE A 94 26.79 -7.38 3.76
C ILE A 94 26.86 -8.91 3.64
N LEU A 95 26.71 -9.46 2.43
CA LEU A 95 26.83 -10.91 2.20
C LEU A 95 28.24 -11.42 2.54
N GLU A 96 29.26 -10.63 2.21
CA GLU A 96 30.66 -10.94 2.56
C GLU A 96 30.90 -10.94 4.07
N ILE A 97 30.30 -10.01 4.83
CA ILE A 97 30.36 -9.96 6.30
C ILE A 97 29.64 -11.17 6.90
N LEU A 98 28.44 -11.50 6.41
CA LEU A 98 27.66 -12.66 6.88
C LEU A 98 28.34 -14.00 6.60
N SER A 99 29.13 -14.10 5.52
CA SER A 99 29.88 -15.30 5.17
C SER A 99 31.15 -15.52 5.99
N ASP A 100 31.51 -14.59 6.88
CA ASP A 100 32.73 -14.62 7.68
C ASP A 100 32.42 -14.81 9.18
N PRO A 101 32.42 -16.05 9.69
CA PRO A 101 32.06 -16.36 11.07
C PRO A 101 33.01 -15.77 12.13
N GLY A 102 34.18 -15.24 11.73
CA GLY A 102 35.13 -14.56 12.60
C GLY A 102 35.12 -13.04 12.50
N TYR A 103 34.31 -12.47 11.59
CA TYR A 103 34.22 -11.03 11.31
C TYR A 103 35.59 -10.37 11.03
N HIS A 104 36.48 -11.08 10.35
CA HIS A 104 37.83 -10.64 10.00
C HIS A 104 37.86 -9.64 8.84
N ARG A 105 36.74 -9.45 8.13
CA ARG A 105 36.59 -8.50 7.03
C ARG A 105 36.30 -7.07 7.50
N GLU A 106 37.16 -6.53 8.36
CA GLU A 106 37.04 -5.16 8.88
C GLU A 106 36.95 -4.11 7.76
N SER A 107 37.67 -4.30 6.65
CA SER A 107 37.59 -3.42 5.48
C SER A 107 36.19 -3.34 4.84
N ARG A 108 35.41 -4.44 4.87
CA ARG A 108 34.03 -4.44 4.36
C ARG A 108 33.05 -3.78 5.31
N ILE A 109 33.33 -3.88 6.60
CA ILE A 109 32.56 -3.21 7.65
C ILE A 109 32.80 -1.69 7.54
N GLU A 110 34.04 -1.28 7.30
CA GLU A 110 34.40 0.10 7.04
C GLU A 110 33.72 0.65 5.77
N ASP A 111 33.83 -0.06 4.65
CA ASP A 111 33.14 0.28 3.39
C ASP A 111 31.63 0.50 3.60
N LEU A 112 30.99 -0.36 4.40
CA LEU A 112 29.57 -0.30 4.71
C LEU A 112 29.21 0.91 5.59
N ILE A 113 30.02 1.20 6.62
CA ILE A 113 29.85 2.36 7.48
C ILE A 113 30.00 3.65 6.67
N ASP A 114 31.00 3.75 5.81
CA ASP A 114 31.25 4.94 5.00
C ASP A 114 30.14 5.18 3.97
N ALA A 115 29.65 4.11 3.34
CA ALA A 115 28.49 4.17 2.45
C ALA A 115 27.23 4.67 3.17
N PHE A 116 26.94 4.14 4.35
CA PHE A 116 25.78 4.57 5.13
C PHE A 116 25.94 6.02 5.60
N ARG A 117 27.11 6.37 6.14
CA ARG A 117 27.49 7.71 6.63
C ARG A 117 27.27 8.80 5.57
N SER A 118 27.70 8.57 4.34
CA SER A 118 27.58 9.53 3.23
C SER A 118 26.13 9.95 2.90
N HIS A 119 25.13 9.18 3.37
CA HIS A 119 23.71 9.40 3.12
C HIS A 119 22.92 9.89 4.35
N LEU A 120 23.61 10.15 5.47
CA LEU A 120 22.95 10.58 6.70
C LEU A 120 22.51 12.05 6.70
N SER A 121 23.15 12.90 5.89
CA SER A 121 22.89 14.35 5.83
C SER A 121 22.97 15.03 7.21
N THR A 122 23.85 14.52 8.09
CA THR A 122 24.01 15.02 9.46
C THR A 122 24.54 16.45 9.45
N THR A 123 23.83 17.39 10.10
CA THR A 123 24.20 18.80 10.09
C THR A 123 25.58 19.03 10.72
N SER A 124 26.35 19.99 10.19
CA SER A 124 27.69 20.35 10.71
C SER A 124 27.71 20.71 12.20
N ARG A 125 26.62 21.27 12.73
CA ARG A 125 26.46 21.58 14.17
C ARG A 125 26.41 20.33 15.08
N ALA A 126 26.29 19.14 14.52
CA ALA A 126 26.23 17.86 15.23
C ALA A 126 27.46 16.95 14.95
N LYS A 127 28.55 17.52 14.40
CA LYS A 127 29.74 16.79 13.96
C LYS A 127 30.33 15.83 15.00
N ASP A 128 30.39 16.25 16.26
CA ASP A 128 30.99 15.45 17.33
C ASP A 128 29.95 14.72 18.19
N ARG A 129 28.66 14.82 17.84
CA ARG A 129 27.55 14.37 18.67
C ARG A 129 26.92 13.06 18.23
N ASN A 130 27.28 12.53 17.06
CA ASN A 130 26.68 11.34 16.49
C ASN A 130 27.73 10.36 15.97
N ILE A 131 27.43 9.08 16.05
CA ILE A 131 28.22 7.98 15.50
C ILE A 131 27.39 7.13 14.55
N VAL A 132 28.08 6.42 13.68
CA VAL A 132 27.52 5.34 12.86
C VAL A 132 28.22 4.06 13.25
N GLY A 133 27.45 3.00 13.44
CA GLY A 133 28.04 1.71 13.75
C GLY A 133 27.29 0.51 13.20
N VAL A 134 27.96 -0.63 13.24
CA VAL A 134 27.46 -1.93 12.79
C VAL A 134 27.65 -2.91 13.94
N LEU A 135 26.54 -3.43 14.45
CA LEU A 135 26.51 -4.50 15.43
C LEU A 135 26.29 -5.84 14.72
N LEU A 136 27.16 -6.81 14.99
CA LEU A 136 27.12 -8.15 14.40
C LEU A 136 26.68 -9.17 15.44
N LEU A 137 25.49 -9.75 15.24
CA LEU A 137 24.89 -10.81 16.05
C LEU A 137 24.85 -12.12 15.25
N ASN A 138 24.62 -13.23 15.94
CA ASN A 138 24.65 -14.58 15.35
C ASN A 138 23.79 -14.76 14.09
N ASN A 139 22.65 -14.08 14.01
CA ASN A 139 21.73 -14.13 12.88
C ASN A 139 21.29 -12.74 12.41
N THR A 140 21.90 -11.66 12.90
CA THR A 140 21.43 -10.29 12.63
C THR A 140 22.60 -9.34 12.45
N ILE A 141 22.56 -8.52 11.40
CA ILE A 141 23.38 -7.30 11.29
C ILE A 141 22.48 -6.12 11.60
N LEU A 142 22.91 -5.28 12.53
CA LEU A 142 22.22 -4.06 12.90
C LEU A 142 23.12 -2.86 12.60
N LEU A 143 22.81 -2.08 11.56
CA LEU A 143 23.48 -0.81 11.31
C LEU A 143 22.72 0.30 12.03
N VAL A 144 23.41 1.20 12.72
CA VAL A 144 22.79 2.28 13.49
C VAL A 144 23.45 3.61 13.20
N HIS A 145 22.63 4.66 13.22
CA HIS A 145 23.07 6.04 13.40
C HIS A 145 22.51 6.51 14.75
N CYS A 146 23.37 6.83 15.69
CA CYS A 146 22.94 7.20 17.04
C CYS A 146 23.72 8.39 17.59
N LYS A 147 23.18 9.02 18.63
CA LYS A 147 23.88 10.03 19.40
C LYS A 147 25.11 9.38 20.07
N LYS A 148 26.26 10.01 19.92
CA LYS A 148 27.48 9.72 20.67
C LYS A 148 27.16 10.00 22.14
N ALA A 149 26.96 8.94 22.93
CA ALA A 149 26.78 9.10 24.36
C ALA A 149 28.06 9.73 24.96
N PRO A 150 27.97 10.71 25.89
CA PRO A 150 29.12 11.24 26.61
C PRO A 150 29.93 10.16 27.34
N SER A 151 29.34 8.98 27.52
CA SER A 151 29.96 7.84 28.17
C SER A 151 31.03 7.14 27.35
N LEU A 152 31.32 7.47 26.08
CA LEU A 152 32.48 6.87 25.37
C LEU A 152 33.87 7.31 25.89
N VAL A 153 33.95 7.90 27.08
CA VAL A 153 35.19 8.17 27.81
C VAL A 153 35.52 6.90 28.60
N GLU A 154 36.72 6.33 28.39
CA GLU A 154 37.26 5.27 29.25
C GLU A 154 37.11 5.69 30.72
N THR A 155 36.28 4.98 31.48
CA THR A 155 36.32 5.09 32.93
C THR A 155 37.33 4.07 33.46
N PRO A 156 37.96 4.32 34.63
CA PRO A 156 38.88 3.38 35.28
C PRO A 156 38.25 2.00 35.60
N GLU A 157 36.95 1.82 35.38
CA GLU A 157 36.11 0.72 35.87
C GLU A 157 35.71 -0.28 34.77
N GLY A 158 36.04 -0.04 33.49
CA GLY A 158 35.91 -1.02 32.40
C GLY A 158 35.05 -0.60 31.19
N ILE A 159 34.94 -1.51 30.22
CA ILE A 159 34.27 -1.34 28.92
C ILE A 159 32.76 -1.10 29.10
N ILE A 160 32.25 -0.10 28.40
CA ILE A 160 30.85 0.34 28.49
C ILE A 160 29.95 -0.53 27.61
N THR A 161 28.82 -0.95 28.15
CA THR A 161 27.93 -1.91 27.51
C THR A 161 27.22 -1.29 26.30
N ALA A 162 27.12 -2.04 25.19
CA ALA A 162 26.40 -1.62 23.99
C ALA A 162 24.92 -1.25 24.24
N GLN A 163 24.36 -1.70 25.37
CA GLN A 163 23.06 -1.26 25.89
C GLN A 163 22.91 0.27 25.91
N GLN A 164 23.95 1.02 26.31
CA GLN A 164 23.87 2.47 26.43
C GLN A 164 23.93 3.16 25.06
N ILE A 165 24.75 2.63 24.14
CA ILE A 165 24.90 3.15 22.77
C ILE A 165 23.63 2.89 21.95
N LEU A 166 23.00 1.73 22.18
CA LEU A 166 21.85 1.25 21.43
C LEU A 166 20.50 1.53 22.10
N SER A 167 20.41 2.40 23.11
CA SER A 167 19.10 2.80 23.64
C SER A 167 18.20 3.39 22.54
N SER A 168 16.90 3.09 22.58
CA SER A 168 15.89 3.68 21.68
C SER A 168 15.87 5.23 21.74
N GLU A 169 16.36 5.80 22.84
CA GLU A 169 16.53 7.25 22.99
C GLU A 169 17.69 7.81 22.16
N ASN A 170 18.75 7.01 21.96
CA ASN A 170 19.98 7.39 21.28
C ASN A 170 19.97 7.05 19.79
N VAL A 171 19.30 5.96 19.40
CA VAL A 171 19.24 5.52 18.00
C VAL A 171 18.32 6.43 17.19
N LEU A 172 18.92 7.14 16.23
CA LEU A 172 18.24 8.03 15.29
C LEU A 172 17.75 7.27 14.06
N ARG A 173 18.53 6.29 13.59
CA ARG A 173 18.16 5.38 12.49
C ARG A 173 18.76 4.01 12.77
N ALA A 174 18.06 2.96 12.36
CA ALA A 174 18.58 1.61 12.37
C ALA A 174 18.25 0.86 11.08
N VAL A 175 19.05 -0.13 10.75
CA VAL A 175 18.83 -1.07 9.66
C VAL A 175 19.09 -2.45 10.20
N ILE A 176 18.11 -3.34 10.04
CA ILE A 176 18.13 -4.69 10.55
C ILE A 176 18.17 -5.63 9.36
N ILE A 177 19.19 -6.47 9.30
CA ILE A 177 19.30 -7.55 8.31
C ILE A 177 19.39 -8.85 9.08
N LYS A 178 18.31 -9.62 9.07
CA LYS A 178 18.11 -10.78 9.95
C LYS A 178 17.94 -12.04 9.12
N ASN A 179 18.66 -13.09 9.47
CA ASN A 179 18.44 -14.42 8.94
C ASN A 179 17.33 -15.12 9.73
N ILE A 180 16.30 -15.56 9.01
CA ILE A 180 15.21 -16.40 9.52
C ILE A 180 15.07 -17.56 8.54
N ASP A 181 15.22 -18.79 9.03
CA ASP A 181 15.08 -20.02 8.25
C ASP A 181 15.90 -20.02 6.94
N ALA A 182 17.18 -19.62 7.05
CA ALA A 182 18.13 -19.49 5.93
C ALA A 182 17.77 -18.42 4.88
N LYS A 183 16.83 -17.52 5.17
CA LYS A 183 16.49 -16.36 4.34
C LYS A 183 16.83 -15.06 5.05
N LEU A 184 17.46 -14.15 4.32
CA LEU A 184 17.80 -12.82 4.81
C LEU A 184 16.64 -11.86 4.61
N PHE A 185 16.24 -11.18 5.68
CA PHE A 185 15.21 -10.16 5.68
C PHE A 185 15.78 -8.82 6.08
N PHE A 186 15.26 -7.76 5.47
CA PHE A 186 15.62 -6.38 5.69
C PHE A 186 14.45 -5.60 6.32
N SER A 187 14.78 -4.81 7.33
CA SER A 187 13.92 -3.77 7.91
C SER A 187 14.76 -2.52 8.16
N ALA A 188 14.16 -1.34 8.03
CA ALA A 188 14.80 -0.07 8.40
C ALA A 188 13.96 0.62 9.45
N TYR A 189 14.56 1.35 10.38
CA TYR A 189 13.88 2.15 11.39
C TYR A 189 14.42 3.57 11.36
N GLU A 190 13.57 4.55 11.62
CA GLU A 190 13.97 5.94 11.72
C GLU A 190 13.14 6.69 12.74
N LYS A 191 13.84 7.44 13.59
CA LYS A 191 13.25 8.20 14.68
C LYS A 191 12.53 9.47 14.22
N SER A 192 12.84 10.03 13.04
CA SER A 192 12.24 11.28 12.55
C SER A 192 11.99 11.27 11.03
N ALA A 193 10.75 11.52 10.61
CA ALA A 193 10.36 11.58 9.20
C ALA A 193 10.99 12.76 8.41
N ARG A 194 11.64 13.74 9.07
CA ARG A 194 12.39 14.81 8.37
C ARG A 194 13.60 14.27 7.58
N TRP A 195 14.01 13.05 7.86
CA TRP A 195 15.24 12.40 7.42
C TRP A 195 14.96 11.17 6.51
N SER A 196 13.67 10.83 6.32
CA SER A 196 13.16 9.62 5.64
C SER A 196 13.53 9.52 4.18
N MET A 197 13.54 10.64 3.43
CA MET A 197 13.87 10.56 2.01
C MET A 197 15.30 10.13 1.76
N GLY A 198 16.27 10.53 2.60
CA GLY A 198 17.68 10.15 2.41
C GLY A 198 17.94 8.69 2.77
N HIS A 199 17.39 8.25 3.91
CA HIS A 199 17.52 6.89 4.41
C HIS A 199 16.74 5.88 3.56
N ALA A 200 15.49 6.20 3.19
CA ALA A 200 14.67 5.39 2.30
C ALA A 200 15.30 5.29 0.90
N ARG A 201 15.75 6.41 0.31
CA ARG A 201 16.45 6.39 -0.99
C ARG A 201 17.77 5.62 -0.95
N PHE A 202 18.50 5.64 0.17
CA PHE A 202 19.74 4.88 0.30
C PHE A 202 19.49 3.37 0.15
N TRP A 203 18.37 2.86 0.67
CA TRP A 203 18.02 1.45 0.58
C TRP A 203 17.08 1.09 -0.59
N GLY A 204 16.67 2.07 -1.39
CA GLY A 204 15.70 1.87 -2.47
C GLY A 204 14.27 1.61 -1.96
N ILE A 205 13.94 2.13 -0.78
CA ILE A 205 12.58 2.18 -0.23
C ILE A 205 11.87 3.37 -0.86
N ASP A 206 10.64 3.17 -1.36
CA ASP A 206 9.84 4.25 -1.92
C ASP A 206 9.36 5.17 -0.78
N PRO A 207 9.66 6.48 -0.79
CA PRO A 207 9.15 7.43 0.20
C PRO A 207 7.62 7.47 0.33
N HIS A 208 6.87 6.97 -0.66
CA HIS A 208 5.41 6.85 -0.62
C HIS A 208 4.89 5.66 0.20
N GLN A 209 5.77 4.76 0.65
CA GLN A 209 5.43 3.62 1.53
C GLN A 209 5.47 3.98 3.03
N VAL A 210 5.61 5.27 3.36
CA VAL A 210 5.57 5.79 4.73
C VAL A 210 4.13 6.27 5.03
N THR A 211 3.42 5.60 5.94
CA THR A 211 1.97 5.74 6.16
C THR A 211 1.61 6.73 7.28
N TRP A 212 0.31 7.05 7.46
CA TRP A 212 -0.14 8.08 8.42
C TRP A 212 -0.08 7.64 9.90
N ASP A 213 -0.13 6.35 10.10
CA ASP A 213 0.05 5.58 11.32
C ASP A 213 1.55 5.39 11.68
N GLN A 214 2.46 5.70 10.75
CA GLN A 214 3.91 5.78 10.97
C GLN A 214 4.38 7.21 11.26
N ILE A 215 3.44 8.15 11.43
CA ILE A 215 3.71 9.56 11.73
C ILE A 215 4.01 9.69 13.21
N GLY A 216 5.31 9.62 13.51
CA GLY A 216 5.85 9.96 14.81
C GLY A 216 5.81 11.47 15.06
N GLU A 217 5.36 11.80 16.26
CA GLU A 217 5.34 13.11 16.94
C GLU A 217 4.07 13.95 16.76
N ILE A 218 3.01 13.55 17.47
CA ILE A 218 2.19 14.53 18.19
C ILE A 218 3.05 15.00 19.36
N SER A 219 3.27 16.30 19.54
CA SER A 219 3.88 16.82 20.77
C SER A 219 2.98 17.86 21.41
N LEU A 220 2.75 17.67 22.71
CA LEU A 220 2.02 18.62 23.54
C LEU A 220 3.05 19.44 24.30
N THR A 221 2.98 20.76 24.17
CA THR A 221 3.76 21.67 25.01
C THR A 221 2.96 21.92 26.28
N VAL A 222 3.50 21.52 27.42
CA VAL A 222 2.82 21.55 28.72
C VAL A 222 3.58 22.45 29.68
N GLU A 223 2.88 23.40 30.28
CA GLU A 223 3.35 24.16 31.43
C GLU A 223 2.97 23.44 32.71
N ILE A 224 3.94 23.20 33.59
CA ILE A 224 3.73 22.49 34.86
C ILE A 224 3.92 23.50 35.99
N GLU A 225 3.01 23.50 36.95
CA GLU A 225 3.09 24.41 38.09
C GLU A 225 4.37 24.16 38.90
N GLY A 226 5.09 25.23 39.23
CA GLY A 226 6.37 25.14 39.96
C GLY A 226 7.58 24.75 39.10
N PHE A 227 7.42 24.54 37.80
CA PHE A 227 8.52 24.26 36.87
C PHE A 227 8.73 25.42 35.90
N ALA A 228 9.93 25.98 35.88
CA ALA A 228 10.19 27.27 35.22
C ALA A 228 10.15 27.24 33.68
N VAL A 229 10.12 26.06 33.06
CA VAL A 229 10.17 25.90 31.59
C VAL A 229 9.09 24.94 31.10
N PRO A 230 8.42 25.21 29.97
CA PRO A 230 7.44 24.29 29.41
C PRO A 230 8.11 23.00 28.92
N VAL A 231 7.44 21.88 29.12
CA VAL A 231 7.90 20.54 28.75
C VAL A 231 7.20 20.10 27.47
N GLN A 232 7.94 19.52 26.52
CA GLN A 232 7.34 18.86 25.36
C GLN A 232 7.12 17.38 25.66
N VAL A 233 5.86 16.96 25.59
CA VAL A 233 5.44 15.58 25.76
C VAL A 233 5.13 14.99 24.39
N PRO A 234 6.01 14.16 23.81
CA PRO A 234 5.72 13.42 22.60
C PRO A 234 4.70 12.32 22.91
N LEU A 235 3.69 12.19 22.08
CA LEU A 235 2.63 11.19 22.18
C LEU A 235 2.43 10.50 20.83
N GLU A 236 2.09 9.21 20.90
CA GLU A 236 1.50 8.51 19.77
C GLU A 236 -0.01 8.82 19.70
N PRO A 237 -0.65 8.76 18.51
CA PRO A 237 -2.09 9.00 18.36
C PRO A 237 -2.97 8.15 19.28
N ARG A 238 -2.58 6.88 19.52
CA ARG A 238 -3.30 5.97 20.41
C ARG A 238 -3.24 6.41 21.88
N ASP A 239 -2.09 6.92 22.32
CA ASP A 239 -1.90 7.39 23.69
C ASP A 239 -2.69 8.69 23.91
N LEU A 240 -2.69 9.60 22.93
CA LEU A 240 -3.51 10.81 22.99
C LEU A 240 -5.01 10.47 23.09
N ASP A 241 -5.49 9.54 22.25
CA ASP A 241 -6.87 9.07 22.28
C ASP A 241 -7.25 8.49 23.65
N GLU A 242 -6.36 7.70 24.26
CA GLU A 242 -6.58 7.12 25.57
C GLU A 242 -6.59 8.18 26.68
N LEU A 243 -5.65 9.13 26.65
CA LEU A 243 -5.56 10.21 27.63
C LEU A 243 -6.79 11.14 27.60
N ILE A 244 -7.33 11.42 26.40
CA ILE A 244 -8.58 12.18 26.25
C ILE A 244 -9.76 11.37 26.77
N ARG A 245 -9.90 10.10 26.35
CA ARG A 245 -11.00 9.22 26.75
C ARG A 245 -11.06 8.99 28.27
N THR A 246 -9.91 8.87 28.91
CA THR A 246 -9.80 8.65 30.37
C THR A 246 -9.92 9.93 31.19
N GLY A 247 -10.13 11.08 30.54
CA GLY A 247 -10.24 12.38 31.21
C GLY A 247 -8.91 12.88 31.81
N ARG A 248 -7.79 12.27 31.43
CA ARG A 248 -6.45 12.72 31.84
C ARG A 248 -5.99 13.95 31.06
N ILE A 249 -6.55 14.19 29.88
CA ILE A 249 -6.49 15.45 29.15
C ILE A 249 -7.92 15.97 29.02
N ALA A 250 -8.19 17.13 29.60
CA ALA A 250 -9.47 17.81 29.45
C ALA A 250 -9.48 18.66 28.17
N ALA A 251 -10.68 18.91 27.62
CA ALA A 251 -10.87 19.79 26.46
C ALA A 251 -10.33 21.23 26.69
N GLY A 252 -10.22 21.67 27.94
CA GLY A 252 -9.63 22.95 28.31
C GLY A 252 -8.10 22.99 28.33
N GLY A 253 -7.42 21.86 28.10
CA GLY A 253 -5.95 21.77 28.11
C GLY A 253 -5.35 21.38 29.44
N GLU A 254 -6.15 21.13 30.47
CA GLU A 254 -5.63 20.56 31.71
C GLU A 254 -5.18 19.11 31.47
N ILE A 255 -3.95 18.78 31.87
CA ILE A 255 -3.38 17.44 31.80
C ILE A 255 -2.93 16.96 33.17
N VAL A 256 -3.25 15.72 33.51
CA VAL A 256 -2.83 15.06 34.76
C VAL A 256 -1.66 14.11 34.46
N MET A 257 -0.49 14.41 35.03
CA MET A 257 0.72 13.60 34.91
C MET A 257 1.15 13.08 36.29
N GLY A 258 0.75 11.85 36.61
CA GLY A 258 0.97 11.27 37.93
C GLY A 258 0.20 12.05 39.00
N GLU A 259 0.91 12.59 40.00
CA GLU A 259 0.35 13.44 41.06
C GLU A 259 0.33 14.94 40.69
N THR A 260 0.91 15.32 39.55
CA THR A 260 1.09 16.73 39.16
C THR A 260 0.10 17.13 38.06
N ARG A 261 -0.31 18.40 38.07
CA ARG A 261 -1.16 19.00 37.03
C ARG A 261 -0.35 19.93 36.16
N GLY A 262 -0.69 19.96 34.87
CA GLY A 262 -0.13 20.90 33.92
C GLY A 262 -1.21 21.44 32.99
N THR A 263 -0.84 22.47 32.24
CA THR A 263 -1.67 23.06 31.20
C THR A 263 -0.98 22.89 29.85
N ILE A 264 -1.63 22.20 28.93
CA ILE A 264 -1.19 22.08 27.55
C ILE A 264 -1.47 23.43 26.88
N THR A 265 -0.42 24.14 26.51
CA THR A 265 -0.53 25.46 25.89
C THR A 265 -0.55 25.34 24.37
N LYS A 266 0.15 24.35 23.82
CA LYS A 266 0.25 24.14 22.37
C LYS A 266 0.24 22.65 22.03
N GLY A 267 -0.38 22.32 20.91
CA GLY A 267 -0.25 21.01 20.29
C GLY A 267 0.45 21.15 18.95
N ARG A 268 1.30 20.18 18.63
CA ARG A 268 2.01 20.13 17.36
C ARG A 268 1.71 18.81 16.68
N ILE A 269 1.21 18.90 15.45
CA ILE A 269 1.13 17.77 14.53
C ILE A 269 2.15 18.06 13.42
N PHE A 270 3.14 17.17 13.26
CA PHE A 270 4.28 17.38 12.35
C PHE A 270 5.13 18.61 12.70
N ARG A 271 4.86 19.73 12.01
CA ARG A 271 5.58 21.01 12.06
C ARG A 271 4.64 22.17 12.36
N THR A 272 3.34 21.95 12.26
CA THR A 272 2.32 22.95 12.54
C THR A 272 2.09 22.93 14.04
N GLU A 273 2.66 23.93 14.70
CA GLU A 273 2.39 24.21 16.10
C GLU A 273 1.19 25.16 16.14
N MET A 274 0.21 24.81 16.96
CA MET A 274 -1.02 25.58 17.13
C MET A 274 -1.39 25.63 18.61
N GLY A 275 -2.24 26.58 19.00
CA GLY A 275 -2.73 26.64 20.39
C GLY A 275 -3.47 25.35 20.75
N PHE A 276 -3.42 24.91 22.01
CA PHE A 276 -4.00 23.61 22.38
C PHE A 276 -5.49 23.48 22.01
N ARG A 277 -6.28 24.54 22.17
CA ARG A 277 -7.69 24.52 21.79
C ARG A 277 -7.88 24.31 20.29
N GLU A 278 -7.10 25.01 19.47
CA GLU A 278 -7.09 24.82 18.01
C GLU A 278 -6.63 23.40 17.64
N PHE A 279 -5.58 22.88 18.29
CA PHE A 279 -5.12 21.50 18.13
C PHE A 279 -6.17 20.46 18.49
N TYR A 280 -6.81 20.63 19.64
CA TYR A 280 -7.81 19.72 20.16
C TYR A 280 -9.03 19.71 19.23
N ASP A 281 -9.50 20.89 18.85
CA ASP A 281 -10.60 21.06 17.90
C ASP A 281 -10.22 20.49 16.52
N ASP A 282 -9.02 20.73 15.98
CA ASP A 282 -8.58 20.17 14.68
C ASP A 282 -8.44 18.64 14.67
N TYR A 283 -7.90 18.06 15.75
CA TYR A 283 -7.66 16.62 15.88
C TYR A 283 -8.97 15.85 16.08
N ILE A 284 -9.81 16.35 16.99
CA ILE A 284 -11.11 15.76 17.31
C ILE A 284 -12.09 15.99 16.16
N ALA A 285 -12.22 17.21 15.63
CA ALA A 285 -13.20 17.51 14.58
C ALA A 285 -12.95 16.72 13.29
N ARG A 286 -11.70 16.49 12.87
CA ARG A 286 -11.44 15.73 11.63
C ARG A 286 -11.74 14.23 11.78
N LYS A 287 -11.54 13.67 12.97
CA LYS A 287 -11.88 12.28 13.27
C LYS A 287 -13.39 12.10 13.48
N GLU A 288 -14.00 13.03 14.20
CA GLU A 288 -15.45 13.10 14.40
C GLU A 288 -16.20 13.32 13.09
N ASP A 289 -15.68 14.13 12.16
CA ASP A 289 -16.26 14.37 10.82
C ASP A 289 -16.39 13.06 10.03
N LEU A 290 -15.32 12.25 9.94
CA LEU A 290 -15.40 10.93 9.29
C LEU A 290 -16.35 9.97 10.03
N GLN A 291 -16.42 10.02 11.37
CA GLN A 291 -17.36 9.22 12.14
C GLN A 291 -18.81 9.65 11.94
N GLU A 292 -19.07 10.96 11.84
CA GLU A 292 -20.37 11.52 11.50
C GLU A 292 -20.79 11.04 10.12
N HIS A 293 -19.91 11.14 9.13
CA HIS A 293 -20.19 10.66 7.78
C HIS A 293 -20.55 9.17 7.75
N ARG A 294 -19.83 8.33 8.50
CA ARG A 294 -20.15 6.89 8.66
C ARG A 294 -21.48 6.67 9.37
N ARG A 295 -21.76 7.42 10.43
CA ARG A 295 -23.03 7.36 11.16
C ARG A 295 -24.19 7.73 10.25
N THR A 296 -24.09 8.83 9.52
CA THR A 296 -25.08 9.25 8.51
C THR A 296 -25.28 8.19 7.45
N PHE A 297 -24.21 7.57 6.93
CA PHE A 297 -24.33 6.46 6.00
C PHE A 297 -25.12 5.29 6.62
N GLY A 298 -24.75 4.88 7.84
CA GLY A 298 -25.45 3.83 8.59
C GLY A 298 -26.94 4.14 8.77
N GLU A 299 -27.28 5.36 9.19
CA GLU A 299 -28.66 5.82 9.34
C GLU A 299 -29.42 5.74 8.01
N LEU A 300 -28.84 6.22 6.89
CA LEU A 300 -29.48 6.20 5.57
C LEU A 300 -29.73 4.79 5.03
N ILE A 301 -28.83 3.86 5.30
CA ILE A 301 -28.95 2.46 4.85
C ILE A 301 -29.83 1.63 5.79
N GLN A 302 -29.84 1.91 7.10
CA GLN A 302 -30.69 1.22 8.08
C GLN A 302 -32.14 1.71 8.09
N THR A 303 -32.39 2.98 7.73
CA THR A 303 -33.68 3.60 8.01
C THR A 303 -34.87 3.00 7.24
N HIS A 304 -34.70 2.21 6.17
CA HIS A 304 -35.85 1.71 5.38
C HIS A 304 -35.64 0.28 4.83
N TYR A 305 -36.32 -0.73 5.42
CA TYR A 305 -37.23 -1.74 4.81
C TYR A 305 -37.25 -3.12 5.51
N ALA A 306 -38.18 -3.27 6.47
CA ALA A 306 -39.14 -4.37 6.37
C ALA A 306 -40.29 -3.84 5.51
N PRO A 307 -40.54 -4.38 4.30
CA PRO A 307 -41.61 -3.87 3.46
C PRO A 307 -42.95 -4.07 4.15
N LYS A 308 -43.67 -2.96 4.35
CA LYS A 308 -45.12 -3.05 4.53
C LYS A 308 -45.68 -3.55 3.19
N LEU A 309 -46.36 -4.70 3.23
CA LEU A 309 -47.03 -5.37 2.10
C LEU A 309 -47.97 -4.47 1.26
N SER A 310 -48.26 -3.24 1.70
CA SER A 310 -49.13 -2.28 1.01
C SER A 310 -48.44 -1.47 -0.08
N GLU A 311 -47.11 -1.43 -0.12
CA GLU A 311 -46.39 -0.68 -1.17
C GLU A 311 -46.02 -1.65 -2.28
N ARG A 312 -46.84 -1.68 -3.34
CA ARG A 312 -46.50 -2.35 -4.59
C ARG A 312 -45.32 -1.62 -5.23
N PHE A 313 -44.11 -2.11 -4.96
CA PHE A 313 -42.85 -1.63 -5.53
C PHE A 313 -42.71 -1.89 -7.04
N ASP A 314 -43.67 -2.58 -7.66
CA ASP A 314 -43.64 -2.94 -9.07
C ASP A 314 -43.75 -1.74 -10.03
N LEU A 315 -44.05 -0.53 -9.51
CA LEU A 315 -44.31 0.68 -10.30
C LEU A 315 -43.43 1.88 -9.96
N ILE A 316 -42.54 1.80 -8.96
CA ILE A 316 -41.54 2.85 -8.75
C ILE A 316 -40.37 2.49 -9.66
N PRO A 317 -40.03 3.28 -10.70
CA PRO A 317 -38.82 3.05 -11.47
C PRO A 317 -37.64 2.93 -10.50
N ARG A 318 -36.61 2.14 -10.85
CA ARG A 318 -35.40 1.94 -10.03
C ARG A 318 -34.64 3.26 -9.78
N THR A 319 -35.24 4.23 -9.11
CA THR A 319 -34.77 5.59 -8.94
C THR A 319 -33.97 5.67 -7.67
N TYR A 320 -32.70 6.04 -7.81
CA TYR A 320 -31.83 6.33 -6.70
C TYR A 320 -32.47 7.40 -5.81
N LYS A 321 -32.70 7.07 -4.53
CA LYS A 321 -33.25 8.02 -3.55
C LYS A 321 -32.27 9.16 -3.29
N TYR A 322 -30.98 8.86 -3.32
CA TYR A 322 -29.91 9.81 -3.02
C TYR A 322 -28.92 9.97 -4.18
N GLU A 323 -28.32 11.15 -4.26
CA GLU A 323 -27.22 11.47 -5.17
C GLU A 323 -26.00 11.97 -4.40
N ASP A 324 -24.87 11.29 -4.61
CA ASP A 324 -23.57 11.53 -4.00
C ASP A 324 -22.74 12.44 -4.91
N ASP A 325 -22.68 13.72 -4.56
CA ASP A 325 -21.86 14.69 -5.29
C ASP A 325 -20.57 15.04 -4.52
N ARG A 326 -19.66 15.69 -5.24
CA ARG A 326 -18.36 16.18 -4.79
C ARG A 326 -18.41 16.88 -3.42
N GLU A 327 -19.38 17.76 -3.24
CA GLU A 327 -19.45 18.69 -2.09
C GLU A 327 -20.49 18.28 -1.06
N ALA A 328 -21.53 17.54 -1.46
CA ALA A 328 -22.64 17.18 -0.58
C ALA A 328 -23.35 15.91 -1.04
N LEU A 329 -24.02 15.25 -0.11
CA LEU A 329 -24.98 14.19 -0.38
C LEU A 329 -26.37 14.81 -0.45
N PHE A 330 -27.13 14.47 -1.49
CA PHE A 330 -28.47 15.01 -1.72
C PHE A 330 -29.53 13.91 -1.67
N GLU A 331 -30.70 14.24 -1.15
CA GLU A 331 -31.95 13.50 -1.34
C GLU A 331 -32.71 14.06 -2.53
N ASN A 332 -33.16 13.16 -3.42
CA ASN A 332 -34.03 13.50 -4.52
C ASN A 332 -35.47 13.54 -4.00
N THR A 333 -36.06 14.73 -3.86
CA THR A 333 -37.47 14.91 -3.52
C THR A 333 -38.26 15.44 -4.73
N PRO A 334 -39.61 15.36 -4.72
CA PRO A 334 -40.43 15.96 -5.79
C PRO A 334 -40.16 17.46 -6.01
N GLU A 335 -39.73 18.17 -4.98
CA GLU A 335 -39.45 19.61 -4.98
C GLU A 335 -38.01 19.95 -5.44
N GLY A 336 -37.14 18.95 -5.59
CA GLY A 336 -35.75 19.13 -6.02
C GLY A 336 -34.73 18.35 -5.18
N LYS A 337 -33.46 18.74 -5.27
CA LYS A 337 -32.37 18.13 -4.49
C LYS A 337 -32.24 18.83 -3.14
N ARG A 338 -32.39 18.07 -2.05
CA ARG A 338 -32.15 18.56 -0.68
C ARG A 338 -30.83 18.05 -0.14
N ALA A 339 -29.94 18.93 0.31
CA ALA A 339 -28.68 18.52 0.93
C ALA A 339 -28.94 17.81 2.28
N ILE A 340 -28.30 16.66 2.47
CA ILE A 340 -28.32 15.88 3.71
C ILE A 340 -27.10 16.22 4.56
N ILE A 341 -25.92 16.17 3.94
CA ILE A 341 -24.64 16.42 4.60
C ILE A 341 -23.62 16.96 3.59
N HIS A 342 -22.80 17.91 4.01
CA HIS A 342 -21.66 18.43 3.25
C HIS A 342 -20.41 17.60 3.53
N LYS A 343 -19.56 17.39 2.52
CA LYS A 343 -18.44 16.42 2.54
C LYS A 343 -17.07 17.08 2.63
N ASN A 344 -16.96 18.13 3.43
CA ASN A 344 -15.78 18.97 3.47
C ASN A 344 -14.67 18.36 4.32
N HIS A 345 -13.90 17.44 3.75
CA HIS A 345 -12.74 16.86 4.40
C HIS A 345 -11.42 17.27 3.71
N PRO A 346 -10.43 17.82 4.43
CA PRO A 346 -9.21 18.36 3.83
C PRO A 346 -8.26 17.26 3.30
N GLY A 347 -8.39 16.03 3.78
CA GLY A 347 -7.47 14.92 3.46
C GLY A 347 -7.97 13.92 2.42
N CYS A 348 -9.27 13.92 2.08
CA CYS A 348 -9.85 12.97 1.14
C CYS A 348 -11.21 13.45 0.62
N ARG A 349 -11.61 12.90 -0.52
CA ARG A 349 -12.98 12.95 -1.02
C ARG A 349 -13.81 11.90 -0.29
N ILE A 350 -14.96 12.30 0.23
CA ILE A 350 -15.91 11.37 0.88
C ILE A 350 -16.89 10.82 -0.15
N CYS A 351 -17.14 9.51 -0.09
CA CYS A 351 -17.98 8.74 -1.00
C CYS A 351 -19.08 7.99 -0.24
N TYR A 352 -20.29 8.03 -0.79
CA TYR A 352 -21.50 7.39 -0.27
C TYR A 352 -22.11 6.40 -1.27
N VAL A 353 -21.51 6.21 -2.45
CA VAL A 353 -22.01 5.35 -3.54
C VAL A 353 -22.40 3.95 -3.03
N THR A 354 -23.63 3.51 -3.31
CA THR A 354 -24.02 2.13 -3.04
C THR A 354 -25.22 1.67 -3.85
N GLU A 355 -25.20 0.40 -4.26
CA GLU A 355 -26.33 -0.29 -4.90
C GLU A 355 -27.31 -0.91 -3.88
N ARG A 356 -26.98 -0.95 -2.58
CA ARG A 356 -27.90 -1.41 -1.53
C ARG A 356 -29.03 -0.41 -1.34
N LEU A 357 -30.26 -0.89 -1.15
CA LEU A 357 -31.41 -0.03 -0.88
C LEU A 357 -31.13 0.86 0.35
N PRO A 358 -31.47 2.16 0.30
CA PRO A 358 -32.27 2.87 -0.72
C PRO A 358 -31.51 3.35 -1.98
N ARG A 359 -30.26 2.92 -2.17
CA ARG A 359 -29.34 3.25 -3.27
C ARG A 359 -28.89 4.71 -3.27
N ILE A 360 -27.60 4.88 -3.51
CA ILE A 360 -26.95 6.19 -3.62
C ILE A 360 -26.13 6.18 -4.91
N ARG A 361 -26.51 7.00 -5.89
CA ARG A 361 -25.74 7.12 -7.15
C ARG A 361 -24.68 8.22 -7.02
N PRO A 362 -23.50 8.08 -7.61
CA PRO A 362 -22.58 9.20 -7.76
C PRO A 362 -23.10 10.22 -8.78
N SER A 363 -22.70 11.47 -8.63
CA SER A 363 -22.85 12.47 -9.68
C SER A 363 -21.91 12.13 -10.86
N PRO A 364 -22.21 12.61 -12.08
CA PRO A 364 -21.32 12.42 -13.22
C PRO A 364 -19.90 12.96 -12.95
N GLY A 365 -19.80 14.13 -12.30
CA GLY A 365 -18.52 14.74 -11.96
C GLY A 365 -17.69 13.92 -10.97
N MET A 366 -18.33 13.33 -9.94
CA MET A 366 -17.65 12.43 -9.02
C MET A 366 -17.17 11.16 -9.71
N THR A 367 -18.00 10.59 -10.60
CA THR A 367 -17.63 9.41 -11.39
C THR A 367 -16.46 9.73 -12.35
N ASP A 368 -16.46 10.90 -13.00
CA ASP A 368 -15.37 11.39 -13.83
C ASP A 368 -14.07 11.59 -13.02
N GLU A 369 -14.12 12.16 -11.80
CA GLU A 369 -12.92 12.31 -10.93
C GLU A 369 -12.28 10.94 -10.63
N ILE A 370 -13.10 9.95 -10.25
CA ILE A 370 -12.64 8.59 -9.97
C ILE A 370 -12.07 7.92 -11.24
N TYR A 371 -12.79 8.04 -12.37
CA TYR A 371 -12.33 7.52 -13.66
C TYR A 371 -10.95 8.08 -14.04
N GLN A 372 -10.79 9.40 -13.95
CA GLN A 372 -9.53 10.07 -14.30
C GLN A 372 -8.41 9.66 -13.35
N SER A 373 -8.73 9.34 -12.10
CA SER A 373 -7.74 8.89 -11.14
C SER A 373 -7.20 7.48 -11.44
N ILE A 374 -8.09 6.56 -11.83
CA ILE A 374 -7.69 5.20 -12.20
C ILE A 374 -6.97 5.19 -13.55
N PHE A 375 -7.54 5.83 -14.57
CA PHE A 375 -7.13 5.65 -15.97
C PHE A 375 -6.26 6.76 -16.55
N GLU A 376 -6.25 7.97 -15.96
CA GLU A 376 -5.50 9.14 -16.46
C GLU A 376 -4.45 9.66 -15.46
N SER A 377 -4.15 8.87 -14.42
CA SER A 377 -3.13 9.16 -13.43
C SER A 377 -3.31 10.47 -12.65
N LYS A 378 -4.55 10.96 -12.49
CA LYS A 378 -4.83 12.13 -11.64
C LYS A 378 -4.93 11.70 -10.17
N PRO A 379 -4.10 12.21 -9.25
CA PRO A 379 -4.16 11.79 -7.85
C PRO A 379 -5.51 12.10 -7.21
N LEU A 380 -6.12 11.10 -6.56
CA LEU A 380 -7.34 11.27 -5.77
C LEU A 380 -7.24 10.38 -4.53
N ALA A 381 -7.44 10.97 -3.35
CA ALA A 381 -7.66 10.21 -2.12
C ALA A 381 -9.17 10.09 -1.89
N LEU A 382 -9.69 8.86 -1.85
CA LEU A 382 -11.11 8.58 -1.68
C LEU A 382 -11.34 7.83 -0.37
N TRP A 383 -12.34 8.23 0.40
CA TRP A 383 -12.81 7.52 1.59
C TRP A 383 -14.31 7.28 1.47
N HIS A 384 -14.73 6.06 1.67
CA HIS A 384 -16.10 5.59 1.54
C HIS A 384 -16.74 5.48 2.92
N ALA A 385 -17.89 6.14 3.11
CA ALA A 385 -18.57 6.26 4.40
C ALA A 385 -19.09 4.92 4.94
N GLY A 386 -19.46 4.00 4.03
CA GLY A 386 -19.93 2.66 4.38
C GLY A 386 -18.84 1.62 4.67
N GLU A 387 -17.55 1.95 4.52
CA GLU A 387 -16.45 0.98 4.73
C GLU A 387 -15.58 1.38 5.93
N GLU A 388 -14.92 0.42 6.55
CA GLU A 388 -13.96 0.68 7.63
C GLU A 388 -12.75 1.48 7.15
N THR A 389 -12.12 2.24 8.06
CA THR A 389 -10.93 3.03 7.71
C THR A 389 -9.72 2.12 7.83
N ALA A 390 -8.86 2.09 6.82
CA ALA A 390 -7.60 1.33 6.88
C ALA A 390 -6.46 2.17 7.44
N GLY A 391 -5.47 1.51 8.05
CA GLY A 391 -4.15 2.10 8.26
C GLY A 391 -3.46 2.38 6.93
N ASP A 392 -3.45 1.37 6.05
CA ASP A 392 -2.81 1.46 4.73
C ASP A 392 -3.84 1.59 3.60
N PRO A 393 -3.74 2.62 2.75
CA PRO A 393 -4.63 2.78 1.62
C PRO A 393 -4.30 1.80 0.49
N ILE A 394 -5.34 1.27 -0.15
CA ILE A 394 -5.19 0.52 -1.39
C ILE A 394 -5.06 1.49 -2.56
N VAL A 395 -4.11 1.21 -3.45
CA VAL A 395 -3.83 2.05 -4.62
C VAL A 395 -4.30 1.33 -5.89
N ILE A 396 -5.18 1.98 -6.65
CA ILE A 396 -5.66 1.52 -7.95
C ILE A 396 -5.34 2.61 -8.98
N GLY A 397 -4.29 2.41 -9.78
CA GLY A 397 -3.77 3.49 -10.62
C GLY A 397 -3.25 4.64 -9.76
N SER A 398 -3.86 5.83 -9.84
CA SER A 398 -3.56 6.97 -8.97
C SER A 398 -4.65 7.24 -7.92
N LEU A 399 -5.66 6.36 -7.82
CA LEU A 399 -6.69 6.40 -6.79
C LEU A 399 -6.15 5.76 -5.51
N SER A 400 -6.09 6.53 -4.42
CA SER A 400 -5.75 6.06 -3.08
C SER A 400 -7.03 5.90 -2.27
N VAL A 401 -7.45 4.66 -2.01
CA VAL A 401 -8.64 4.37 -1.22
C VAL A 401 -8.26 4.21 0.26
N LYS A 402 -8.79 5.07 1.11
CA LYS A 402 -8.45 5.18 2.55
C LYS A 402 -9.21 4.17 3.43
N ASN A 403 -9.95 3.26 2.82
CA ASN A 403 -10.75 2.25 3.52
C ASN A 403 -10.05 0.89 3.52
N HIS A 404 -10.42 0.07 4.49
CA HIS A 404 -10.05 -1.34 4.50
C HIS A 404 -10.86 -2.05 3.42
N LEU A 405 -10.18 -2.49 2.36
CA LEU A 405 -10.78 -3.34 1.34
C LEU A 405 -10.04 -4.68 1.35
N THR A 406 -10.76 -5.76 1.62
CA THR A 406 -10.16 -7.10 1.61
C THR A 406 -10.12 -7.63 0.18
N MET A 407 -9.01 -8.27 -0.20
CA MET A 407 -8.83 -8.84 -1.54
C MET A 407 -7.99 -10.12 -1.47
N PRO A 408 -8.21 -11.09 -2.37
CA PRO A 408 -7.36 -12.27 -2.47
C PRO A 408 -5.90 -11.95 -2.82
N ASP A 409 -4.99 -12.82 -2.39
CA ASP A 409 -3.56 -12.72 -2.69
C ASP A 409 -3.31 -12.64 -4.20
N GLY A 410 -2.41 -11.76 -4.61
CA GLY A 410 -2.07 -11.53 -6.02
C GLY A 410 -3.08 -10.69 -6.81
N ALA A 411 -4.23 -10.32 -6.21
CA ALA A 411 -5.24 -9.55 -6.93
C ALA A 411 -4.73 -8.17 -7.36
N GLY A 412 -3.98 -7.49 -6.48
CA GLY A 412 -3.36 -6.19 -6.80
C GLY A 412 -2.41 -6.24 -8.00
N ALA A 413 -1.56 -7.27 -8.08
CA ALA A 413 -0.59 -7.42 -9.16
C ALA A 413 -1.28 -7.68 -10.52
N TYR A 414 -2.34 -8.48 -10.52
CA TYR A 414 -3.11 -8.74 -11.73
C TYR A 414 -3.92 -7.50 -12.16
N GLY A 415 -4.53 -6.79 -11.21
CA GLY A 415 -5.18 -5.50 -11.47
C GLY A 415 -4.23 -4.48 -12.10
N ALA A 416 -2.98 -4.40 -11.63
CA ALA A 416 -1.96 -3.55 -12.25
C ALA A 416 -1.64 -3.97 -13.69
N THR A 417 -1.55 -5.28 -13.96
CA THR A 417 -1.36 -5.82 -15.32
C THR A 417 -2.50 -5.41 -16.26
N LEU A 418 -3.75 -5.53 -15.81
CA LEU A 418 -4.92 -5.10 -16.58
C LEU A 418 -4.94 -3.59 -16.83
N LEU A 419 -4.52 -2.79 -15.85
CA LEU A 419 -4.40 -1.35 -16.02
C LEU A 419 -3.34 -0.97 -17.06
N ASP A 420 -2.21 -1.67 -17.09
CA ASP A 420 -1.17 -1.44 -18.09
C ASP A 420 -1.63 -1.84 -19.51
N LEU A 421 -2.45 -2.89 -19.64
CA LEU A 421 -3.12 -3.21 -20.91
C LEU A 421 -4.03 -2.08 -21.38
N CYS A 422 -4.78 -1.46 -20.46
CA CYS A 422 -5.61 -0.28 -20.80
C CYS A 422 -4.74 0.87 -21.34
N ARG A 423 -3.59 1.13 -20.72
CA ARG A 423 -2.67 2.21 -21.12
C ARG A 423 -1.96 1.92 -22.44
N ALA A 424 -1.63 0.67 -22.71
CA ALA A 424 -0.94 0.25 -23.92
C ALA A 424 -1.81 0.33 -25.18
N SER A 425 -3.13 0.10 -25.05
CA SER A 425 -4.03 0.09 -26.21
C SER A 425 -4.15 1.47 -26.84
N ARG A 426 -3.86 1.56 -28.14
CA ARG A 426 -3.94 2.81 -28.92
C ARG A 426 -5.34 3.08 -29.46
N ASN A 427 -6.12 2.04 -29.67
CA ASN A 427 -7.50 2.15 -30.13
C ASN A 427 -8.44 2.51 -28.97
N ARG A 428 -9.21 3.59 -29.13
CA ARG A 428 -10.14 4.07 -28.09
C ARG A 428 -11.19 3.02 -27.71
N ASN A 429 -11.74 2.28 -28.67
CA ASN A 429 -12.79 1.31 -28.42
C ASN A 429 -12.26 0.09 -27.66
N THR A 430 -11.11 -0.45 -28.09
CA THR A 430 -10.41 -1.53 -27.36
C THR A 430 -10.08 -1.08 -25.95
N ARG A 431 -9.53 0.13 -25.79
CA ARG A 431 -9.25 0.70 -24.46
C ARG A 431 -10.50 0.74 -23.58
N SER A 432 -11.64 1.22 -24.07
CA SER A 432 -12.88 1.26 -23.30
C SER A 432 -13.35 -0.13 -22.86
N ILE A 433 -13.23 -1.15 -23.72
CA ILE A 433 -13.55 -2.53 -23.35
C ILE A 433 -12.60 -3.07 -22.27
N LEU A 434 -11.29 -2.81 -22.37
CA LEU A 434 -10.31 -3.21 -21.36
C LEU A 434 -10.52 -2.49 -20.02
N GLN A 435 -10.96 -1.22 -20.05
CA GLN A 435 -11.32 -0.48 -18.84
C GLN A 435 -12.54 -1.09 -18.14
N MET A 436 -13.55 -1.54 -18.90
CA MET A 436 -14.68 -2.29 -18.34
C MET A 436 -14.21 -3.61 -17.69
N LEU A 437 -13.30 -4.34 -18.34
CA LEU A 437 -12.69 -5.55 -17.79
C LEU A 437 -11.99 -5.27 -16.45
N LEU A 438 -11.18 -4.21 -16.36
CA LEU A 438 -10.53 -3.82 -15.11
C LEU A 438 -11.54 -3.50 -14.00
N CYS A 439 -12.61 -2.77 -14.32
CA CYS A 439 -13.65 -2.44 -13.36
C CYS A 439 -14.38 -3.70 -12.86
N GLU A 440 -14.73 -4.63 -13.73
CA GLU A 440 -15.35 -5.89 -13.33
C GLU A 440 -14.41 -6.76 -12.49
N TYR A 441 -13.12 -6.78 -12.85
CA TYR A 441 -12.10 -7.47 -12.09
C TYR A 441 -12.04 -6.99 -10.63
N TRP A 442 -11.98 -5.66 -10.42
CA TRP A 442 -11.99 -5.08 -9.07
C TRP A 442 -13.32 -5.31 -8.37
N ARG A 443 -14.44 -5.07 -9.04
CA ARG A 443 -15.79 -5.29 -8.49
C ARG A 443 -15.97 -6.72 -7.97
N TYR A 444 -15.45 -7.71 -8.70
CA TYR A 444 -15.55 -9.11 -8.32
C TYR A 444 -14.63 -9.47 -7.15
N HIS A 445 -13.36 -9.05 -7.17
CA HIS A 445 -12.36 -9.48 -6.18
C HIS A 445 -12.34 -8.66 -4.88
N LEU A 446 -12.92 -7.46 -4.86
CA LEU A 446 -13.04 -6.66 -3.65
C LEU A 446 -14.12 -7.23 -2.71
N GLU A 447 -13.70 -7.74 -1.57
CA GLU A 447 -14.57 -8.18 -0.48
C GLU A 447 -14.93 -6.96 0.38
N CYS A 448 -15.93 -6.21 -0.06
CA CYS A 448 -16.40 -4.99 0.61
C CYS A 448 -17.93 -4.89 0.60
N GLY A 449 -18.49 -4.11 1.51
CA GLY A 449 -19.95 -4.01 1.66
C GLY A 449 -20.61 -3.17 0.56
N HIS A 450 -19.92 -2.12 0.12
CA HIS A 450 -20.47 -1.01 -0.64
C HIS A 450 -19.51 -0.49 -1.73
N PHE A 451 -18.20 -0.45 -1.47
CA PHE A 451 -17.22 0.18 -2.38
C PHE A 451 -17.22 -0.41 -3.79
N GLY A 452 -17.54 -1.71 -3.94
CA GLY A 452 -17.68 -2.38 -5.23
C GLY A 452 -18.69 -1.68 -6.18
N SER A 453 -19.68 -0.98 -5.63
CA SER A 453 -20.66 -0.20 -6.41
C SER A 453 -20.01 0.93 -7.22
N VAL A 454 -18.87 1.48 -6.79
CA VAL A 454 -18.11 2.49 -7.53
C VAL A 454 -17.73 1.98 -8.92
N PHE A 455 -17.26 0.73 -9.02
CA PHE A 455 -16.86 0.13 -10.28
C PHE A 455 -18.05 -0.14 -11.20
N GLY A 456 -19.21 -0.51 -10.66
CA GLY A 456 -20.46 -0.62 -11.42
C GLY A 456 -20.81 0.70 -12.14
N HIS A 457 -20.73 1.82 -11.42
CA HIS A 457 -20.97 3.14 -12.00
C HIS A 457 -19.92 3.57 -13.04
N LEU A 458 -18.64 3.21 -12.83
CA LEU A 458 -17.60 3.43 -13.83
C LEU A 458 -17.88 2.64 -15.12
N ILE A 459 -18.34 1.39 -15.01
CA ILE A 459 -18.70 0.57 -16.18
C ILE A 459 -19.85 1.21 -16.95
N ASP A 460 -20.88 1.69 -16.25
CA ASP A 460 -21.99 2.39 -16.89
C ASP A 460 -21.51 3.66 -17.59
N GLN A 461 -20.68 4.47 -16.95
CA GLN A 461 -20.09 5.66 -17.56
C GLN A 461 -19.28 5.32 -18.83
N ILE A 462 -18.47 4.25 -18.81
CA ILE A 462 -17.72 3.81 -19.99
C ILE A 462 -18.67 3.43 -21.14
N LYS A 463 -19.76 2.70 -20.84
CA LYS A 463 -20.80 2.37 -21.84
C LYS A 463 -21.47 3.63 -22.40
N HIS A 464 -21.74 4.63 -21.56
CA HIS A 464 -22.40 5.88 -21.96
C HIS A 464 -21.52 6.79 -22.81
N ARG A 465 -20.19 6.76 -22.63
CA ARG A 465 -19.23 7.49 -23.48
C ARG A 465 -19.23 7.00 -24.93
N GLY A 466 -19.82 5.84 -25.20
CA GLY A 466 -20.06 5.30 -26.53
C GLY A 466 -18.84 4.66 -27.19
N ILE A 467 -19.11 3.62 -27.99
CA ILE A 467 -18.15 2.99 -28.90
C ILE A 467 -18.54 3.37 -30.34
N GLU A 468 -17.62 3.99 -31.07
CA GLU A 468 -17.86 4.52 -32.41
C GLU A 468 -16.69 4.21 -33.35
N GLY A 469 -16.94 4.18 -34.66
CA GLY A 469 -15.89 3.94 -35.65
C GLY A 469 -15.54 2.45 -35.79
N ARG A 470 -14.24 2.13 -35.80
CA ARG A 470 -13.72 0.77 -36.04
C ARG A 470 -12.85 0.29 -34.90
N PHE A 471 -12.84 -1.01 -34.67
CA PHE A 471 -11.83 -1.67 -33.86
C PHE A 471 -10.57 -1.89 -34.68
N GLU A 472 -9.42 -1.86 -34.02
CA GLU A 472 -8.15 -2.31 -34.58
C GLU A 472 -7.82 -3.68 -33.99
N GLN A 473 -7.14 -4.53 -34.76
CA GLN A 473 -6.69 -5.82 -34.26
C GLN A 473 -5.75 -5.64 -33.07
N GLU A 474 -6.06 -6.34 -31.99
CA GLU A 474 -5.35 -6.26 -30.70
C GLU A 474 -5.20 -7.68 -30.16
N ASP A 475 -4.03 -8.00 -29.61
CA ASP A 475 -3.75 -9.35 -29.11
C ASP A 475 -4.61 -9.72 -27.89
N ALA A 476 -5.02 -8.71 -27.11
CA ALA A 476 -5.76 -8.87 -25.87
C ALA A 476 -7.24 -9.24 -26.07
N LEU A 477 -7.84 -8.97 -27.23
CA LEU A 477 -9.26 -9.19 -27.51
C LEU A 477 -9.46 -10.01 -28.78
N GLU A 478 -10.50 -10.85 -28.78
CA GLU A 478 -10.94 -11.55 -29.98
C GLU A 478 -12.19 -10.89 -30.56
N PHE A 479 -12.19 -10.59 -31.86
CA PHE A 479 -13.35 -10.05 -32.56
C PHE A 479 -14.07 -11.16 -33.32
N ARG A 480 -15.40 -11.20 -33.22
CA ARG A 480 -16.24 -12.15 -33.95
C ARG A 480 -17.40 -11.46 -34.64
N SER A 481 -17.52 -11.76 -35.94
CA SER A 481 -18.62 -11.31 -36.77
C SER A 481 -19.91 -12.09 -36.52
N LYS A 482 -20.96 -11.63 -37.19
CA LYS A 482 -22.39 -11.81 -36.93
C LYS A 482 -22.96 -13.22 -37.13
N GLY A 483 -22.37 -14.24 -36.50
CA GLY A 483 -23.01 -15.55 -36.25
C GLY A 483 -23.92 -15.57 -35.01
N PHE A 484 -24.01 -14.45 -34.29
CA PHE A 484 -24.67 -14.35 -32.99
C PHE A 484 -26.19 -14.12 -33.16
N MET A 485 -26.95 -15.22 -33.23
CA MET A 485 -28.41 -15.19 -33.06
C MET A 485 -28.76 -15.64 -31.64
N ILE A 486 -29.00 -14.71 -30.70
CA ILE A 486 -29.53 -15.05 -29.36
C ILE A 486 -31.03 -15.42 -29.42
N GLN A 487 -31.42 -16.33 -30.29
CA GLN A 487 -32.72 -16.98 -30.14
C GLN A 487 -32.64 -18.11 -29.10
N LYS A 488 -31.44 -18.67 -28.88
CA LYS A 488 -31.15 -19.71 -27.88
C LYS A 488 -29.87 -19.38 -27.08
N PRO A 489 -29.96 -18.49 -26.07
CA PRO A 489 -28.81 -18.03 -25.29
C PRO A 489 -28.02 -19.19 -24.68
N SER A 490 -28.70 -20.21 -24.16
CA SER A 490 -28.09 -21.37 -23.52
C SER A 490 -27.25 -22.23 -24.47
N THR A 491 -27.79 -22.55 -25.65
CA THR A 491 -27.06 -23.32 -26.68
C THR A 491 -25.81 -22.56 -27.10
N TYR A 492 -25.94 -21.25 -27.32
CA TYR A 492 -24.83 -20.41 -27.74
C TYR A 492 -23.73 -20.30 -26.68
N ALA A 493 -24.10 -20.12 -25.41
CA ALA A 493 -23.15 -20.10 -24.30
C ALA A 493 -22.31 -21.40 -24.26
N ILE A 494 -22.97 -22.56 -24.41
CA ILE A 494 -22.34 -23.88 -24.32
C ILE A 494 -21.49 -24.22 -25.56
N GLU A 495 -22.02 -23.98 -26.76
CA GLU A 495 -21.40 -24.45 -28.01
C GLU A 495 -20.38 -23.47 -28.60
N GLU A 496 -20.51 -22.17 -28.32
CA GLU A 496 -19.68 -21.13 -28.94
C GLU A 496 -18.80 -20.39 -27.94
N ILE A 497 -19.39 -19.84 -26.86
CA ILE A 497 -18.66 -18.98 -25.92
C ILE A 497 -17.67 -19.78 -25.08
N VAL A 498 -18.15 -20.84 -24.41
CA VAL A 498 -17.29 -21.67 -23.55
C VAL A 498 -16.11 -22.25 -24.32
N PRO A 499 -16.27 -22.89 -25.49
CA PRO A 499 -15.14 -23.40 -26.27
C PRO A 499 -14.21 -22.30 -26.79
N ALA A 500 -14.72 -21.10 -27.05
CA ALA A 500 -13.88 -19.97 -27.43
C ALA A 500 -12.99 -19.50 -26.27
N ILE A 501 -13.54 -19.38 -25.05
CA ILE A 501 -12.78 -19.05 -23.84
C ILE A 501 -11.73 -20.12 -23.56
N THR A 502 -12.12 -21.41 -23.55
CA THR A 502 -11.19 -22.51 -23.23
C THR A 502 -10.04 -22.60 -24.24
N ARG A 503 -10.27 -22.30 -25.53
CA ARG A 503 -9.20 -22.24 -26.55
C ARG A 503 -8.17 -21.13 -26.30
N GLN A 504 -8.52 -20.09 -25.55
CA GLN A 504 -7.62 -19.00 -25.22
C GLN A 504 -6.70 -19.35 -24.04
N ILE A 505 -6.91 -20.48 -23.38
CA ILE A 505 -6.04 -21.01 -22.34
C ILE A 505 -4.95 -21.85 -23.00
N ARG A 506 -3.68 -21.42 -22.89
CA ARG A 506 -2.52 -22.21 -23.36
C ARG A 506 -1.49 -22.33 -22.26
N GLY A 507 -1.18 -23.57 -21.87
CA GLY A 507 -0.22 -23.84 -20.78
C GLY A 507 -0.68 -23.29 -19.42
N GLY A 508 -1.99 -23.23 -19.17
CA GLY A 508 -2.58 -22.66 -17.95
C GLY A 508 -2.64 -21.13 -17.91
N VAL A 509 -2.26 -20.44 -18.99
CA VAL A 509 -2.27 -18.97 -19.06
C VAL A 509 -3.34 -18.51 -20.06
N LEU A 510 -4.17 -17.55 -19.62
CA LEU A 510 -5.16 -16.89 -20.44
C LEU A 510 -4.46 -15.92 -21.42
N ARG A 511 -4.62 -16.15 -22.73
CA ARG A 511 -3.96 -15.34 -23.78
C ARG A 511 -4.74 -14.11 -24.20
N ARG A 512 -6.06 -14.18 -24.17
CA ARG A 512 -6.97 -13.09 -24.51
C ARG A 512 -7.96 -12.91 -23.37
N TYR A 513 -8.28 -11.66 -23.06
CA TYR A 513 -9.09 -11.31 -21.89
C TYR A 513 -10.55 -11.03 -22.25
N GLY A 514 -10.93 -11.21 -23.51
CA GLY A 514 -12.32 -11.13 -23.91
C GLY A 514 -12.59 -11.43 -25.36
N ILE A 515 -13.87 -11.67 -25.65
CA ILE A 515 -14.42 -11.90 -26.98
C ILE A 515 -15.54 -10.89 -27.22
N ILE A 516 -15.43 -10.13 -28.31
CA ILE A 516 -16.37 -9.07 -28.68
C ILE A 516 -17.16 -9.50 -29.91
N TYR A 517 -18.44 -9.73 -29.71
CA TYR A 517 -19.39 -10.11 -30.76
C TYR A 517 -20.04 -8.89 -31.39
N GLY A 518 -20.14 -8.92 -32.72
CA GLY A 518 -20.65 -7.81 -33.52
C GLY A 518 -19.53 -6.94 -34.10
N VAL A 519 -18.34 -7.49 -34.27
CA VAL A 519 -17.19 -6.83 -34.91
C VAL A 519 -16.68 -7.74 -36.03
N GLU A 520 -16.62 -7.21 -37.25
CA GLU A 520 -16.13 -7.93 -38.43
C GLU A 520 -14.60 -8.10 -38.41
N ASN A 521 -14.08 -8.99 -39.25
CA ASN A 521 -12.63 -9.27 -39.32
C ASN A 521 -11.79 -8.04 -39.71
N ASP A 522 -12.41 -7.10 -40.42
CA ASP A 522 -11.81 -5.82 -40.80
C ASP A 522 -11.97 -4.74 -39.70
N GLY A 523 -12.53 -5.10 -38.54
CA GLY A 523 -12.75 -4.20 -37.42
C GLY A 523 -14.02 -3.35 -37.54
N CYS A 524 -14.81 -3.49 -38.60
CA CYS A 524 -16.09 -2.78 -38.72
C CYS A 524 -17.09 -3.27 -37.66
N ILE A 525 -17.82 -2.33 -37.06
CA ILE A 525 -18.89 -2.65 -36.11
C ILE A 525 -20.10 -3.16 -36.89
N ALA A 526 -20.47 -4.43 -36.67
CA ALA A 526 -21.66 -5.08 -37.20
C ALA A 526 -22.61 -5.44 -36.03
N PRO A 527 -23.38 -4.47 -35.51
CA PRO A 527 -24.06 -4.58 -34.23
C PRO A 527 -25.16 -5.63 -34.24
N LEU A 528 -25.33 -6.27 -33.10
CA LEU A 528 -26.33 -7.30 -32.84
C LEU A 528 -27.67 -6.63 -32.55
N ARG A 529 -28.70 -7.08 -33.26
CA ARG A 529 -30.08 -6.58 -33.11
C ARG A 529 -30.80 -7.47 -32.08
N ALA A 530 -31.65 -6.86 -31.25
CA ALA A 530 -32.52 -7.56 -30.30
C ALA A 530 -31.81 -8.40 -29.20
N VAL A 531 -30.71 -7.88 -28.62
CA VAL A 531 -30.12 -8.42 -27.38
C VAL A 531 -30.71 -7.70 -26.18
N ASN A 532 -31.36 -8.43 -25.27
CA ASN A 532 -31.91 -7.86 -24.02
C ASN A 532 -31.05 -8.24 -22.78
N GLY A 533 -31.36 -7.65 -21.62
CA GLY A 533 -30.60 -7.85 -20.39
C GLY A 533 -30.69 -9.29 -19.83
N ASP A 534 -31.88 -9.88 -19.82
CA ASP A 534 -32.09 -11.22 -19.26
C ASP A 534 -31.27 -12.29 -20.00
N GLN A 535 -31.14 -12.13 -21.32
CA GLN A 535 -30.28 -12.99 -22.14
C GLN A 535 -28.80 -12.88 -21.76
N ILE A 536 -28.32 -11.69 -21.42
CA ILE A 536 -26.94 -11.47 -20.99
C ILE A 536 -26.66 -12.16 -19.66
N THR A 537 -27.57 -11.97 -18.69
CA THR A 537 -27.47 -12.62 -17.38
C THR A 537 -27.46 -14.14 -17.51
N LEU A 538 -28.37 -14.71 -18.29
CA LEU A 538 -28.42 -16.16 -18.53
C LEU A 538 -27.14 -16.70 -19.18
N ILE A 539 -26.56 -15.95 -20.14
CA ILE A 539 -25.29 -16.34 -20.77
C ILE A 539 -24.17 -16.33 -19.74
N GLU A 540 -24.06 -15.28 -18.93
CA GLU A 540 -23.03 -15.14 -17.90
C GLU A 540 -23.07 -16.28 -16.88
N GLU A 541 -24.27 -16.62 -16.38
CA GLU A 541 -24.48 -17.74 -15.45
C GLU A 541 -23.99 -19.07 -16.05
N ILE A 542 -24.45 -19.39 -17.27
CA ILE A 542 -24.09 -20.66 -17.93
C ILE A 542 -22.59 -20.72 -18.23
N VAL A 543 -21.99 -19.62 -18.69
CA VAL A 543 -20.55 -19.57 -18.98
C VAL A 543 -19.75 -19.80 -17.69
N ASN A 544 -20.05 -19.07 -16.61
CA ASN A 544 -19.35 -19.20 -15.34
C ASN A 544 -19.46 -20.59 -14.74
N ASP A 545 -20.64 -21.22 -14.79
CA ASP A 545 -20.82 -22.61 -14.34
C ASP A 545 -19.93 -23.61 -15.07
N ARG A 546 -19.67 -23.36 -16.36
CA ARG A 546 -18.86 -24.25 -17.22
C ARG A 546 -17.37 -24.01 -17.10
N ILE A 547 -16.93 -22.75 -16.93
CA ILE A 547 -15.51 -22.41 -16.86
C ILE A 547 -14.94 -22.39 -15.42
N ARG A 548 -15.78 -22.58 -14.39
CA ARG A 548 -15.35 -22.59 -12.98
C ARG A 548 -14.16 -23.51 -12.70
N ARG A 549 -14.11 -24.67 -13.36
CA ARG A 549 -13.02 -25.66 -13.20
C ARG A 549 -11.67 -25.14 -13.71
N GLU A 550 -11.69 -24.19 -14.64
CA GLU A 550 -10.50 -23.54 -15.19
C GLU A 550 -9.99 -22.39 -14.30
N ARG A 551 -10.63 -22.15 -13.13
CA ARG A 551 -10.34 -21.02 -12.23
C ARG A 551 -10.43 -19.67 -12.95
N LEU A 552 -11.48 -19.51 -13.75
CA LEU A 552 -11.80 -18.29 -14.46
C LEU A 552 -13.19 -17.80 -14.06
N HIS A 553 -13.37 -16.49 -14.16
CA HIS A 553 -14.65 -15.81 -14.09
C HIS A 553 -14.87 -15.01 -15.37
N ALA A 554 -16.12 -14.99 -15.84
CA ALA A 554 -16.54 -14.22 -17.00
C ALA A 554 -17.62 -13.21 -16.63
N ALA A 555 -17.47 -11.97 -17.10
CA ALA A 555 -18.49 -10.93 -17.05
C ALA A 555 -19.01 -10.66 -18.47
N VAL A 556 -20.33 -10.61 -18.64
CA VAL A 556 -20.94 -10.42 -19.96
C VAL A 556 -21.67 -9.09 -20.01
N HIS A 557 -21.35 -8.29 -21.02
CA HIS A 557 -21.93 -6.97 -21.19
C HIS A 557 -22.58 -6.77 -22.54
N ARG A 558 -23.78 -6.19 -22.49
CA ARG A 558 -24.38 -5.49 -23.62
C ARG A 558 -23.81 -4.09 -23.69
N VAL A 559 -23.04 -3.80 -24.74
CA VAL A 559 -22.44 -2.49 -24.97
C VAL A 559 -23.23 -1.76 -26.07
N PRO A 560 -23.92 -0.66 -25.76
CA PRO A 560 -24.76 0.03 -26.74
C PRO A 560 -23.91 0.69 -27.84
N VAL A 561 -24.33 0.53 -29.09
CA VAL A 561 -23.72 1.17 -30.28
C VAL A 561 -24.83 1.56 -31.27
N GLN A 562 -24.50 2.40 -32.26
CA GLN A 562 -25.48 2.80 -33.27
C GLN A 562 -26.08 1.58 -33.98
N GLY A 563 -27.41 1.45 -33.98
CA GLY A 563 -28.13 0.38 -34.67
C GLY A 563 -28.20 -0.97 -33.93
N GLY A 564 -27.75 -1.06 -32.68
CA GLY A 564 -27.90 -2.27 -31.86
C GLY A 564 -27.01 -2.29 -30.61
N ALA A 565 -26.37 -3.43 -30.36
CA ALA A 565 -25.38 -3.58 -29.29
C ALA A 565 -24.25 -4.52 -29.71
N LEU A 566 -23.09 -4.35 -29.10
CA LEU A 566 -22.05 -5.38 -29.04
C LEU A 566 -22.31 -6.24 -27.80
N VAL A 567 -21.85 -7.49 -27.86
CA VAL A 567 -21.78 -8.34 -26.66
C VAL A 567 -20.30 -8.59 -26.35
N ALA A 568 -19.87 -8.09 -25.21
CA ALA A 568 -18.51 -8.27 -24.71
C ALA A 568 -18.52 -9.35 -23.63
N VAL A 569 -17.84 -10.46 -23.89
CA VAL A 569 -17.57 -11.51 -22.90
C VAL A 569 -16.16 -11.27 -22.40
N LEU A 570 -16.03 -10.80 -21.17
CA LEU A 570 -14.77 -10.40 -20.54
C LEU A 570 -14.37 -11.49 -19.54
N VAL A 571 -13.11 -11.91 -19.53
CA VAL A 571 -12.65 -13.06 -18.75
C VAL A 571 -11.41 -12.71 -17.95
N PHE A 572 -11.38 -13.14 -16.69
CA PHE A 572 -10.25 -12.97 -15.79
C PHE A 572 -10.11 -14.17 -14.82
N PRO A 573 -8.94 -14.39 -14.21
CA PRO A 573 -8.73 -15.42 -13.20
C PRO A 573 -9.63 -15.22 -11.99
N ASP A 574 -10.19 -16.32 -11.50
CA ASP A 574 -10.88 -16.36 -10.20
C ASP A 574 -9.86 -16.66 -9.11
N LEU A 575 -9.52 -15.64 -8.32
CA LEU A 575 -8.55 -15.74 -7.22
C LEU A 575 -9.20 -16.04 -5.87
N LYS A 576 -10.53 -16.10 -5.79
CA LYS A 576 -11.21 -16.42 -4.54
C LYS A 576 -10.92 -17.88 -4.17
N LYS A 577 -10.67 -18.13 -2.88
CA LYS A 577 -10.38 -19.49 -2.40
C LYS A 577 -11.60 -20.38 -2.62
N VAL A 578 -11.40 -21.50 -3.30
CA VAL A 578 -12.41 -22.57 -3.38
C VAL A 578 -12.36 -23.31 -2.05
N ASN A 579 -13.41 -23.17 -1.24
CA ASN A 579 -13.58 -23.95 -0.01
C ASN A 579 -13.81 -25.43 -0.30
#